data_AF-A0AAT9LYL9-F1
#
_entry.id   AF-A0AAT9LYL9-F1
#
_cell.length_a   1.000
_cell.length_b   1.000
_cell.length_c   1.000
_cell.angle_alpha   90.00
_cell.angle_beta   90.00
_cell.angle_gamma   90.00
#
_symmetry.space_group_name_H-M   'P 1'
#
loop_
_entity.id
_entity.type
_entity.pdbx_description
1 polymer ?
#
loop_
_entity_poly.entity_id
_entity_poly.type
_entity_poly.pdbx_seq_one_letter_code
_entity_poly.pdbx_strand_id
1 'polypeptide(L)' 'MASIWRRITDFLRSPQGRRLTEQVTRAASDPRNQQRAREALQRLRKRR' A
#
# COMPACT_ATOMS: atom_id res chain seq x y z
N MET A 1 4.31 25.19 2.15
CA MET A 1 4.19 23.78 1.70
C MET A 1 5.17 22.78 2.35
N ALA A 2 6.10 23.17 3.24
CA ALA A 2 7.05 22.22 3.87
C ALA A 2 6.45 21.35 5.00
N SER A 3 5.36 21.80 5.63
CA SER A 3 4.80 21.13 6.82
C SER A 3 4.10 19.81 6.51
N ILE A 4 3.37 19.71 5.39
CA ILE A 4 2.65 18.49 5.01
C ILE A 4 3.63 17.37 4.66
N TRP A 5 4.67 17.68 3.88
CA TRP A 5 5.74 16.73 3.55
C TRP A 5 6.44 16.21 4.80
N ARG A 6 6.77 17.09 5.75
CA ARG A 6 7.39 16.71 7.03
C ARG A 6 6.49 15.81 7.86
N ARG A 7 5.19 16.08 7.89
CA ARG A 7 4.20 15.25 8.59
C ARG A 7 4.01 13.88 7.94
N ILE A 8 4.13 13.79 6.61
CA ILE A 8 4.13 12.50 5.89
C ILE A 8 5.39 11.71 6.21
N THR A 9 6.58 12.32 6.17
CA THR A 9 7.83 11.61 6.54
C THR A 9 7.86 11.22 8.00
N ASP A 10 7.37 12.07 8.91
CA ASP A 10 7.22 11.73 10.34
C ASP A 10 6.18 10.62 10.53
N PHE A 11 5.08 10.63 9.77
CA PHE A 11 4.09 9.54 9.78
C PHE A 11 4.68 8.23 9.25
N LEU A 12 5.45 8.28 8.17
CA LEU A 12 6.14 7.11 7.62
C LEU A 12 7.22 6.57 8.57
N ARG A 13 7.91 7.44 9.32
CA ARG A 13 8.86 7.06 10.38
C ARG A 13 8.17 6.62 11.68
N SER A 14 6.91 6.97 11.87
CA SER A 14 6.15 6.60 13.05
C SER A 14 5.88 5.08 13.10
N PRO A 15 5.68 4.51 14.30
CA PRO A 15 5.28 3.11 14.45
C PRO A 15 3.94 2.79 13.77
N GLN A 16 3.08 3.79 13.56
CA GLN A 16 1.82 3.63 12.82
C GLN A 16 2.09 3.44 11.32
N GLY A 17 3.02 4.22 10.74
CA GLY A 17 3.47 4.06 9.35
C GLY A 17 4.13 2.71 9.11
N ARG A 18 5.03 2.27 10.01
CA ARG A 18 5.63 0.93 9.92
C ARG A 18 4.59 -0.18 9.95
N ARG A 19 3.59 -0.13 10.83
CA ARG A 19 2.50 -1.12 10.86
C ARG A 19 1.67 -1.10 9.58
N LEU A 20 1.46 0.07 8.99
CA LEU A 20 0.76 0.17 7.71
C LEU A 20 1.57 -0.49 6.60
N THR A 21 2.87 -0.18 6.52
CA THR A 21 3.79 -0.80 5.57
C THR A 21 3.91 -2.31 5.81
N GLU A 22 4.02 -2.78 7.04
CA GLU A 22 4.06 -4.21 7.38
C GLU A 22 2.78 -4.94 7.02
N GLN A 23 1.61 -4.33 7.24
CA GLN A 23 0.33 -4.91 6.81
C GLN A 23 0.22 -4.98 5.29
N VAL A 24 0.65 -3.92 4.60
CA VAL A 24 0.70 -3.90 3.13
C VAL A 24 1.71 -4.92 2.61
N THR A 25 2.90 -5.00 3.21
CA THR A 25 3.92 -5.97 2.88
C THR A 25 3.42 -7.38 3.13
N ARG A 26 2.79 -7.69 4.27
CA ARG A 26 2.16 -9.01 4.51
C ARG A 26 1.08 -9.32 3.48
N ALA A 27 0.19 -8.36 3.22
CA ALA A 27 -0.86 -8.52 2.24
C ALA A 27 -0.30 -8.70 0.81
N ALA A 28 0.87 -8.14 0.51
CA ALA A 28 1.57 -8.27 -0.77
C ALA A 28 2.48 -9.50 -0.86
N SER A 29 3.04 -9.96 0.26
CA SER A 29 3.84 -11.18 0.39
C SER A 29 2.99 -12.43 0.25
N ASP A 30 1.67 -12.31 0.42
CA ASP A 30 0.75 -13.42 0.26
C ASP A 30 0.44 -13.62 -1.25
N PRO A 31 0.93 -14.70 -1.89
CA PRO A 31 0.77 -14.93 -3.33
C PRO A 31 -0.71 -15.11 -3.73
N ARG A 32 -1.55 -15.59 -2.82
CA ARG A 32 -3.01 -15.70 -3.03
C ARG A 32 -3.67 -14.34 -3.17
N ASN A 33 -3.21 -13.35 -2.41
CA ASN A 33 -3.73 -12.00 -2.48
C ASN A 33 -3.20 -11.27 -3.73
N GLN A 34 -1.96 -11.55 -4.13
CA GLN A 34 -1.43 -11.05 -5.41
C GLN A 34 -2.28 -11.51 -6.59
N GLN A 35 -2.67 -12.78 -6.66
CA GLN A 35 -3.51 -13.28 -7.76
C GLN A 35 -4.85 -12.54 -7.84
N ARG A 36 -5.53 -12.38 -6.69
CA ARG A 36 -6.79 -11.61 -6.60
C ARG A 36 -6.61 -10.15 -6.99
N ALA A 37 -5.54 -9.51 -6.52
CA ALA A 37 -5.21 -8.13 -6.89
C ALA A 37 -4.91 -8.00 -8.39
N ARG A 38 -4.21 -8.97 -8.97
CA ARG A 38 -3.90 -9.03 -10.41
C ARG A 38 -5.15 -9.20 -11.25
N GLU A 39 -6.07 -10.07 -10.85
CA GLU A 39 -7.38 -10.23 -11.50
C GLU A 39 -8.22 -8.97 -11.39
N ALA A 40 -8.28 -8.34 -10.21
CA ALA A 40 -9.00 -7.09 -10.01
C ALA A 40 -8.43 -5.96 -10.89
N LEU A 41 -7.11 -5.82 -10.94
CA LEU A 41 -6.41 -4.88 -11.83
C LEU A 41 -6.67 -5.18 -13.30
N GLN A 42 -6.64 -6.45 -13.71
CA GLN A 42 -6.93 -6.85 -15.09
C GLN A 42 -8.38 -6.54 -15.48
N ARG A 43 -9.35 -6.81 -14.59
CA ARG A 43 -10.76 -6.44 -14.80
C ARG A 43 -10.95 -4.93 -14.90
N LEU A 44 -10.27 -4.17 -14.05
CA LEU A 44 -10.30 -2.71 -14.10
C LEU A 44 -9.69 -2.17 -15.40
N ARG A 45 -8.55 -2.75 -15.84
CA ARG A 45 -7.89 -2.40 -17.09
C ARG A 45 -8.71 -2.77 -18.33
N LYS A 46 -9.47 -3.86 -18.28
CA LYS A 46 -10.39 -4.26 -19.35
C LYS A 46 -11.65 -3.40 -19.46
N ARG A 47 -12.00 -2.67 -18.40
CA ARG A 47 -13.16 -1.76 -18.36
C ARG A 47 -12.84 -0.34 -18.82
N ARG A 48 -11.56 0.00 -19.03
CA ARG A 48 -11.14 1.27 -19.64
C ARG A 48 -10.93 1.10 -21.13
#